data_AF-A0A1B6C3E5-F1
#
_entry.id   AF-A0A1B6C3E5-F1
#
_cell.length_a   1.000
_cell.length_b   1.000
_cell.length_c   1.000
_cell.angle_alpha   90.00
_cell.angle_beta   90.00
_cell.angle_gamma   90.00
#
_symmetry.space_group_name_H-M   'P 1'
#
loop_
_entity.id
_entity.type
_entity.pdbx_description
1 polymer ?
#
loop_
_entity_poly.entity_id
_entity_poly.type
_entity_poly.pdbx_seq_one_letter_code
_entity_poly.pdbx_strand_id
1 'polypeptide(L)'
;MFRSRSWFGNVLWKPKNPHSLEHLKYLYNVLSKNQTVSENNRGLLVETLRSIAEILIWGDQNDGSVFDFFLEKNMLSFFLKILKQKCGSYVCVQLLQTLNILFENIRNETSLYYLLSNNHVNSIIVHKFDFSDEEVMAYYISFLKTLSLKLNAHTVHFFYNEHTND
;
A
#
# COMPACT_ATOMS: atom_id res chain seq x y z
N MET A 1 -33.79 19.01 24.24
CA MET A 1 -32.70 19.71 23.52
C MET A 1 -31.42 19.04 24.00
N PHE A 2 -30.55 18.41 23.21
CA PHE A 2 -30.22 18.49 21.80
C PHE A 2 -30.12 17.08 21.20
N ARG A 3 -30.74 16.88 20.03
CA ARG A 3 -30.46 15.75 19.13
C ARG A 3 -29.19 16.11 18.36
N SER A 4 -28.14 15.30 18.49
CA SER A 4 -27.04 15.31 17.53
C SER A 4 -27.43 14.42 16.36
N ARG A 5 -27.61 15.04 15.18
CA ARG A 5 -27.87 14.35 13.91
C ARG A 5 -26.55 14.02 13.23
N SER A 6 -26.48 12.77 12.77
CA SER A 6 -25.57 12.17 11.81
C SER A 6 -25.00 13.10 10.73
N TRP A 7 -23.70 12.96 10.47
CA TRP A 7 -23.05 13.34 9.23
C TRP A 7 -22.08 12.21 8.88
N PHE A 8 -22.45 11.31 7.96
CA PHE A 8 -21.60 10.63 6.96
C PHE A 8 -22.49 9.60 6.23
N GLY A 9 -22.99 10.00 5.06
CA GLY A 9 -23.82 9.19 4.19
C GLY A 9 -23.03 8.07 3.47
N ASN A 10 -23.74 6.98 3.18
CA ASN A 10 -23.29 5.79 2.45
C ASN A 10 -22.14 5.01 3.09
N VAL A 11 -22.43 4.44 4.26
CA VAL A 11 -21.68 3.30 4.83
C VAL A 11 -21.87 2.12 3.88
N LEU A 12 -20.87 1.86 3.02
CA LEU A 12 -20.67 0.49 2.58
C LEU A 12 -20.53 -0.35 3.85
N TRP A 13 -21.38 -1.36 4.01
CA TRP A 13 -21.29 -2.27 5.15
C TRP A 13 -19.89 -2.87 5.20
N LYS A 14 -19.12 -2.60 6.28
CA LYS A 14 -17.82 -3.23 6.49
C LYS A 14 -18.05 -4.75 6.60
N PRO A 15 -17.49 -5.56 5.68
CA PRO A 15 -17.67 -7.00 5.74
C PRO A 15 -17.10 -7.57 7.05
N LYS A 16 -17.77 -8.58 7.61
CA LYS A 16 -17.34 -9.22 8.87
C LYS A 16 -16.09 -10.08 8.70
N ASN A 17 -15.89 -10.66 7.52
CA ASN A 17 -14.72 -11.49 7.23
C ASN A 17 -13.59 -10.62 6.65
N PRO A 18 -12.47 -10.40 7.37
CA PRO A 18 -11.34 -9.62 6.88
C PRO A 18 -10.61 -10.30 5.72
N HIS A 19 -10.73 -11.64 5.59
CA HIS A 19 -10.13 -12.44 4.53
C HIS A 19 -11.18 -12.76 3.46
N SER A 20 -11.61 -11.74 2.73
CA SER A 20 -12.56 -11.91 1.63
C SER A 20 -12.38 -10.83 0.56
N LEU A 21 -12.58 -11.21 -0.71
CA LEU A 21 -12.55 -10.25 -1.82
C LEU A 21 -13.48 -9.04 -1.58
N GLU A 22 -14.63 -9.27 -0.94
CA GLU A 22 -15.57 -8.18 -0.63
C GLU A 22 -15.04 -7.20 0.40
N HIS A 23 -14.19 -7.67 1.33
CA HIS A 23 -13.47 -6.79 2.23
C HIS A 23 -12.49 -5.90 1.46
N LEU A 24 -11.74 -6.46 0.51
CA LEU A 24 -10.85 -5.66 -0.34
C LEU A 24 -11.61 -4.62 -1.17
N LYS A 25 -12.77 -4.98 -1.75
CA LYS A 25 -13.64 -4.04 -2.48
C LYS A 25 -14.13 -2.91 -1.56
N TYR A 26 -14.47 -3.22 -0.31
CA TYR A 26 -14.80 -2.21 0.69
C TYR A 26 -13.61 -1.25 0.94
N LEU A 27 -12.41 -1.79 1.18
CA LEU A 27 -11.20 -0.98 1.43
C LEU A 27 -10.83 -0.11 0.23
N TYR A 28 -10.97 -0.64 -0.99
CA TYR A 28 -10.82 0.14 -2.23
C TYR A 28 -11.75 1.36 -2.28
N ASN A 29 -13.03 1.18 -1.89
CA ASN A 29 -13.98 2.29 -1.84
C ASN A 29 -13.61 3.32 -0.76
N VAL A 30 -13.06 2.87 0.38
CA VAL A 30 -12.57 3.78 1.42
C VAL A 30 -11.42 4.64 0.88
N LEU A 31 -10.41 4.03 0.23
CA LEU A 31 -9.31 4.77 -0.38
C LEU A 31 -9.78 5.73 -1.49
N SER A 32 -10.69 5.26 -2.34
CA SER A 32 -11.23 6.05 -3.45
C SER A 32 -11.95 7.32 -3.00
N LYS A 33 -12.61 7.27 -1.82
CA LYS A 33 -13.29 8.43 -1.21
C LYS A 33 -12.34 9.34 -0.41
N ASN A 34 -11.16 8.85 -0.01
CA ASN A 34 -10.22 9.55 0.87
C ASN A 34 -8.86 9.72 0.21
N GLN A 35 -8.81 10.27 -1.01
CA GLN A 35 -7.55 10.37 -1.76
C GLN A 35 -6.56 11.39 -1.19
N THR A 36 -7.07 12.43 -0.51
CA THR A 36 -6.26 13.48 0.11
C THR A 36 -6.14 13.24 1.61
N VAL A 37 -4.91 13.22 2.11
CA VAL A 37 -4.62 13.06 3.54
C VAL A 37 -4.91 14.36 4.27
N SER A 38 -5.53 14.22 5.44
CA SER A 38 -5.83 15.30 6.38
C SER A 38 -5.68 14.76 7.81
N GLU A 39 -5.58 15.66 8.78
CA GLU A 39 -5.54 15.30 10.20
C GLU A 39 -6.73 14.43 10.65
N ASN A 40 -7.90 14.62 10.02
CA ASN A 40 -9.13 13.90 10.35
C ASN A 40 -9.19 12.48 9.77
N ASN A 41 -8.46 12.18 8.68
CA ASN A 41 -8.55 10.89 8.00
C ASN A 41 -7.24 10.09 7.99
N ARG A 42 -6.10 10.67 8.42
CA ARG A 42 -4.79 9.99 8.41
C ARG A 42 -4.81 8.64 9.13
N GLY A 43 -5.49 8.55 10.28
CA GLY A 43 -5.62 7.28 11.02
C GLY A 43 -6.44 6.23 10.27
N LEU A 44 -7.53 6.64 9.62
CA LEU A 44 -8.35 5.76 8.78
C LEU A 44 -7.55 5.24 7.59
N LEU A 45 -6.79 6.10 6.92
CA LEU A 45 -5.98 5.71 5.76
C LEU A 45 -4.89 4.72 6.13
N VAL A 46 -4.12 5.00 7.19
CA VAL A 46 -3.09 4.07 7.70
C VAL A 46 -3.69 2.69 7.98
N GLU A 47 -4.81 2.64 8.69
CA GLU A 47 -5.47 1.38 9.03
C GLU A 47 -6.05 0.64 7.81
N THR A 48 -6.55 1.41 6.83
CA THR A 48 -7.04 0.85 5.56
C THR A 48 -5.89 0.23 4.77
N LEU A 49 -4.75 0.91 4.68
CA LEU A 49 -3.56 0.41 3.98
C LEU A 49 -2.99 -0.84 4.66
N ARG A 50 -2.94 -0.85 5.99
CA ARG A 50 -2.55 -2.02 6.79
C ARG A 50 -3.47 -3.21 6.52
N SER A 51 -4.78 -2.98 6.54
CA SER A 51 -5.80 -4.01 6.26
C SER A 51 -5.68 -4.54 4.82
N ILE A 52 -5.31 -3.70 3.84
CA ILE A 52 -5.04 -4.13 2.46
C ILE A 52 -3.81 -5.03 2.41
N ALA A 53 -2.71 -4.67 3.09
CA ALA A 53 -1.53 -5.53 3.13
C ALA A 53 -1.83 -6.89 3.77
N GLU A 54 -2.61 -6.92 4.86
CA GLU A 54 -3.02 -8.14 5.54
C GLU A 54 -3.82 -9.07 4.62
N ILE A 55 -4.87 -8.56 3.94
CA ILE A 55 -5.65 -9.38 3.01
C ILE A 55 -4.84 -9.80 1.78
N LEU A 56 -3.87 -9.00 1.31
CA LEU A 56 -2.98 -9.40 0.22
C LEU A 56 -2.08 -10.56 0.65
N ILE A 57 -1.44 -10.49 1.81
CA ILE A 57 -0.60 -11.58 2.33
C ILE A 57 -1.40 -12.87 2.49
N TRP A 58 -2.65 -12.77 2.93
CA TRP A 58 -3.56 -13.91 3.00
C TRP A 58 -3.93 -14.42 1.60
N GLY A 59 -4.34 -13.52 0.69
CA GLY A 59 -4.75 -13.83 -0.68
C GLY A 59 -3.64 -14.51 -1.49
N ASP A 60 -2.39 -14.09 -1.29
CA ASP A 60 -1.18 -14.69 -1.89
C ASP A 60 -1.11 -16.22 -1.72
N GLN A 61 -1.59 -16.69 -0.57
CA GLN A 61 -1.46 -18.08 -0.14
C GLN A 61 -2.77 -18.86 -0.24
N ASN A 62 -3.92 -18.18 -0.32
CA ASN A 62 -5.24 -18.81 -0.14
C ASN A 62 -6.22 -18.52 -1.27
N ASP A 63 -6.17 -17.33 -1.89
CA ASP A 63 -7.17 -16.89 -2.88
C ASP A 63 -6.58 -15.84 -3.84
N GLY A 64 -6.18 -16.28 -5.02
CA GLY A 64 -5.60 -15.43 -6.06
C GLY A 64 -6.52 -14.32 -6.56
N SER A 65 -7.85 -14.47 -6.43
CA SER A 65 -8.81 -13.45 -6.88
C SER A 65 -8.66 -12.12 -6.14
N VAL A 66 -8.11 -12.15 -4.92
CA VAL A 66 -7.76 -10.95 -4.15
C VAL A 66 -6.69 -10.16 -4.87
N PHE A 67 -5.64 -10.82 -5.36
CA PHE A 67 -4.54 -10.19 -6.11
C PHE A 67 -5.02 -9.68 -7.46
N ASP A 68 -5.81 -10.48 -8.18
CA ASP A 68 -6.37 -10.08 -9.48
C ASP A 68 -7.14 -8.75 -9.36
N PHE A 69 -8.01 -8.64 -8.35
CA PHE A 69 -8.76 -7.40 -8.13
C PHE A 69 -7.86 -6.22 -7.70
N PHE A 70 -6.88 -6.46 -6.83
CA PHE A 70 -5.92 -5.43 -6.40
C PHE A 70 -5.19 -4.81 -7.59
N LEU A 71 -4.78 -5.65 -8.54
CA LEU A 71 -4.07 -5.26 -9.75
C LEU A 71 -4.99 -4.58 -10.75
N GLU A 72 -6.18 -5.14 -11.01
CA GLU A 72 -7.17 -4.56 -11.90
C GLU A 72 -7.53 -3.12 -11.49
N LYS A 73 -7.63 -2.86 -10.18
CA LYS A 73 -7.91 -1.52 -9.64
C LYS A 73 -6.67 -0.66 -9.41
N ASN A 74 -5.48 -1.13 -9.79
CA ASN A 74 -4.20 -0.46 -9.62
C ASN A 74 -4.02 0.08 -8.18
N MET A 75 -4.37 -0.73 -7.18
CA MET A 75 -4.52 -0.26 -5.81
C MET A 75 -3.19 0.16 -5.16
N LEU A 76 -2.06 -0.40 -5.59
CA LEU A 76 -0.72 0.03 -5.14
C LEU A 76 -0.45 1.51 -5.46
N SER A 77 -1.09 2.07 -6.50
CA SER A 77 -0.97 3.50 -6.81
C SER A 77 -1.51 4.41 -5.71
N PHE A 78 -2.47 3.95 -4.90
CA PHE A 78 -2.96 4.73 -3.74
C PHE A 78 -1.89 4.85 -2.66
N PHE A 79 -1.11 3.79 -2.41
CA PHE A 79 0.00 3.82 -1.46
C PHE A 79 1.01 4.90 -1.87
N LEU A 80 1.39 4.90 -3.16
CA LEU A 80 2.31 5.90 -3.71
C LEU A 80 1.75 7.33 -3.66
N LYS A 81 0.47 7.51 -4.02
CA LYS A 81 -0.18 8.82 -4.00
C LYS A 81 -0.29 9.38 -2.58
N ILE A 82 -0.56 8.54 -1.59
CA ILE A 82 -0.60 8.95 -0.18
C ILE A 82 0.82 9.29 0.30
N LEU A 83 1.81 8.46 -0.04
CA LEU A 83 3.21 8.69 0.32
C LEU A 83 3.74 10.03 -0.21
N LYS A 84 3.37 10.41 -1.43
CA LYS A 84 3.79 11.67 -2.07
C LYS A 84 3.14 12.92 -1.48
N GLN A 85 2.14 12.78 -0.61
CA GLN A 85 1.48 13.93 0.01
C GLN A 85 2.26 14.42 1.23
N LYS A 86 2.17 15.73 1.50
CA LYS A 86 2.71 16.35 2.72
C LYS A 86 1.84 15.99 3.92
N CYS A 87 1.94 14.75 4.39
CA CYS A 87 1.11 14.18 5.45
C CYS A 87 1.84 14.00 6.80
N GLY A 88 3.08 14.50 6.90
CA GLY A 88 3.95 14.33 8.06
C GLY A 88 4.60 12.94 8.11
N SER A 89 5.54 12.78 9.04
CA SER A 89 6.31 11.53 9.17
C SER A 89 5.47 10.33 9.59
N TYR A 90 4.45 10.54 10.43
CA TYR A 90 3.56 9.45 10.89
C TYR A 90 3.00 8.60 9.74
N VAL A 91 2.35 9.22 8.74
CA VAL A 91 1.73 8.46 7.63
C VAL A 91 2.80 7.82 6.74
N CYS A 92 3.92 8.53 6.52
CA CYS A 92 5.06 8.04 5.75
C CYS A 92 5.66 6.76 6.38
N VAL A 93 5.97 6.81 7.68
CA VAL A 93 6.50 5.69 8.46
C VAL A 93 5.57 4.49 8.39
N GLN A 94 4.27 4.70 8.65
CA GLN A 94 3.28 3.62 8.63
C GLN A 94 3.12 2.98 7.24
N LEU A 95 3.22 3.79 6.18
CA LEU A 95 3.23 3.28 4.80
C LEU A 95 4.46 2.43 4.50
N LEU A 96 5.65 2.91 4.87
CA LEU A 96 6.90 2.17 4.69
C LEU A 96 6.86 0.84 5.45
N GLN A 97 6.41 0.84 6.71
CA GLN A 97 6.20 -0.37 7.50
C GLN A 97 5.24 -1.34 6.81
N THR A 98 4.10 -0.84 6.34
CA THR A 98 3.08 -1.66 5.68
C THR A 98 3.61 -2.31 4.40
N LEU A 99 4.32 -1.53 3.57
CA LEU A 99 4.98 -2.05 2.37
C LEU A 99 6.05 -3.08 2.70
N ASN A 100 6.84 -2.81 3.75
CA ASN A 100 7.88 -3.72 4.20
C ASN A 100 7.30 -5.09 4.59
N ILE A 101 6.24 -5.10 5.41
CA ILE A 101 5.54 -6.33 5.82
C ILE A 101 4.94 -7.05 4.61
N LEU A 102 4.34 -6.32 3.67
CA LEU A 102 3.79 -6.90 2.44
C LEU A 102 4.90 -7.64 1.67
N PHE A 103 5.97 -6.95 1.28
CA PHE A 103 7.02 -7.57 0.48
C PHE A 103 7.73 -8.71 1.21
N GLU A 104 7.97 -8.59 2.52
CA GLU A 104 8.57 -9.67 3.30
C GLU A 104 7.74 -10.97 3.22
N ASN A 105 6.41 -10.85 3.27
CA ASN A 105 5.51 -12.00 3.43
C ASN A 105 4.93 -12.55 2.11
N ILE A 106 5.07 -11.86 0.97
CA ILE A 106 4.69 -12.45 -0.32
C ILE A 106 5.64 -13.58 -0.70
N ARG A 107 5.05 -14.73 -1.03
CA ARG A 107 5.74 -15.99 -1.34
C ARG A 107 5.47 -16.48 -2.75
N ASN A 108 4.29 -16.18 -3.32
CA ASN A 108 3.98 -16.56 -4.69
C ASN A 108 4.79 -15.70 -5.68
N GLU A 109 5.50 -16.36 -6.60
CA GLU A 109 6.33 -15.67 -7.61
C GLU A 109 5.50 -14.79 -8.55
N THR A 110 4.32 -15.27 -8.96
CA THR A 110 3.42 -14.52 -9.84
C THR A 110 2.93 -13.25 -9.16
N SER A 111 2.50 -13.33 -7.89
CA SER A 111 2.13 -12.15 -7.10
C SER A 111 3.28 -11.16 -6.94
N LEU A 112 4.50 -11.66 -6.67
CA LEU A 112 5.70 -10.84 -6.57
C LEU A 112 5.98 -10.12 -7.88
N TYR A 113 5.97 -10.83 -9.02
CA TYR A 113 6.18 -10.24 -10.33
C TYR A 113 5.14 -9.17 -10.62
N TYR A 114 3.87 -9.41 -10.30
CA TYR A 114 2.84 -8.40 -10.47
C TYR A 114 3.07 -7.13 -9.64
N LEU A 115 3.49 -7.25 -8.38
CA LEU A 115 3.81 -6.10 -7.55
C LEU A 115 4.99 -5.29 -8.09
N LEU A 116 6.00 -5.96 -8.67
CA LEU A 116 7.20 -5.33 -9.22
C LEU A 116 6.98 -4.73 -10.62
N SER A 117 6.09 -5.30 -11.43
CA SER A 117 5.96 -5.00 -12.87
C SER A 117 5.45 -3.59 -13.21
N ASN A 118 4.69 -2.93 -12.33
CA ASN A 118 4.03 -1.64 -12.63
C ASN A 118 4.84 -0.40 -12.21
N ASN A 119 6.14 -0.53 -11.99
CA ASN A 119 7.08 0.55 -11.65
C ASN A 119 6.75 1.38 -10.38
N HIS A 120 5.70 1.02 -9.63
CA HIS A 120 5.33 1.67 -8.36
C HIS A 120 6.43 1.50 -7.31
N VAL A 121 7.05 0.32 -7.26
CA VAL A 121 8.15 0.04 -6.33
C VAL A 121 9.36 0.92 -6.61
N ASN A 122 9.78 1.04 -7.88
CA ASN A 122 10.84 1.96 -8.25
C ASN A 122 10.48 3.41 -7.94
N SER A 123 9.21 3.80 -8.13
CA SER A 123 8.72 5.13 -7.76
C SER A 123 8.80 5.41 -6.25
N ILE A 124 8.68 4.37 -5.41
CA ILE A 124 8.89 4.47 -3.96
C ILE A 124 10.39 4.58 -3.65
N ILE A 125 11.24 3.77 -4.31
CA ILE A 125 12.70 3.81 -4.13
C ILE A 125 13.25 5.20 -4.43
N VAL A 126 12.86 5.82 -5.55
CA VAL A 126 13.37 7.14 -5.94
C VAL A 126 12.63 8.31 -5.27
N HIS A 127 11.68 8.02 -4.37
CA HIS A 127 10.95 9.08 -3.67
C HIS A 127 11.88 9.90 -2.77
N LYS A 128 11.68 11.22 -2.76
CA LYS A 128 12.48 12.16 -1.95
C LYS A 128 11.94 12.21 -0.52
N PHE A 129 12.28 11.21 0.27
CA PHE A 129 11.99 11.19 1.71
C PHE A 129 12.75 12.29 2.45
N ASP A 130 12.17 12.77 3.54
CA ASP A 130 12.85 13.66 4.48
C ASP A 130 13.66 12.82 5.48
N PHE A 131 14.96 12.65 5.20
CA PHE A 131 15.87 11.91 6.07
C PHE A 131 16.41 12.72 7.25
N SER A 132 15.95 13.96 7.46
CA SER A 132 16.17 14.63 8.75
C SER A 132 15.37 13.96 9.87
N ASP A 133 14.29 13.25 9.51
CA ASP A 133 13.60 12.31 10.38
C ASP A 133 14.30 10.94 10.34
N GLU A 134 15.01 10.62 11.43
CA GLU A 134 15.75 9.36 11.57
C GLU A 134 14.84 8.13 11.50
N GLU A 135 13.58 8.25 11.92
CA GLU A 135 12.61 7.16 11.87
C GLU A 135 12.24 6.84 10.41
N VAL A 136 11.96 7.88 9.61
CA VAL A 136 11.70 7.72 8.17
C VAL A 136 12.90 7.07 7.48
N MET A 137 14.11 7.53 7.79
CA MET A 137 15.34 6.95 7.24
C MET A 137 15.49 5.47 7.60
N ALA A 138 15.26 5.10 8.85
CA ALA A 138 15.38 3.71 9.31
C ALA A 138 14.40 2.78 8.58
N TYR A 139 13.13 3.18 8.44
CA TYR A 139 12.15 2.37 7.71
C TYR A 139 12.40 2.32 6.22
N TYR A 140 12.92 3.40 5.62
CA TYR A 140 13.33 3.38 4.22
C TYR A 140 14.48 2.40 3.97
N ILE A 141 15.51 2.39 4.83
CA ILE A 141 16.61 1.42 4.75
C ILE A 141 16.08 -0.02 4.91
N SER A 142 15.17 -0.24 5.87
CA SER A 142 14.53 -1.54 6.06
C SER A 142 13.77 -1.98 4.81
N PHE A 143 13.03 -1.07 4.17
CA PHE A 143 12.31 -1.33 2.93
C PHE A 143 13.27 -1.73 1.79
N LEU A 144 14.36 -1.00 1.58
CA LEU A 144 15.37 -1.35 0.59
C LEU A 144 16.00 -2.72 0.87
N LYS A 145 16.30 -3.02 2.14
CA LYS A 145 16.83 -4.32 2.53
C LYS A 145 15.85 -5.44 2.19
N THR A 146 14.56 -5.29 2.50
CA THR A 146 13.54 -6.28 2.17
C THR A 146 13.41 -6.51 0.67
N LEU A 147 13.43 -5.44 -0.13
CA LEU A 147 13.43 -5.57 -1.60
C LEU A 147 14.68 -6.26 -2.11
N SER A 148 15.85 -5.97 -1.53
CA SER A 148 17.11 -6.62 -1.94
C SER A 148 17.07 -8.14 -1.77
N LEU A 149 16.34 -8.64 -0.77
CA LEU A 149 16.14 -10.08 -0.54
C LEU A 149 15.20 -10.72 -1.58
N LYS A 150 14.45 -9.93 -2.34
CA LYS A 150 13.60 -10.38 -3.45
C LYS A 150 14.31 -10.29 -4.81
N LEU A 151 15.55 -9.79 -4.86
CA LEU A 151 16.34 -9.73 -6.09
C LEU A 151 16.93 -11.11 -6.43
N ASN A 152 16.73 -11.53 -7.68
CA ASN A 152 17.33 -12.70 -8.28
C ASN A 152 17.44 -12.50 -9.80
N ALA A 153 17.95 -13.50 -10.52
CA ALA A 153 18.13 -13.44 -11.98
C ALA A 153 16.82 -13.13 -12.74
N HIS A 154 15.67 -13.48 -12.17
CA HIS A 154 14.35 -13.27 -12.77
C HIS A 154 13.68 -11.96 -12.33
N THR A 155 14.02 -11.37 -11.18
CA THR A 155 13.39 -10.12 -10.69
C THR A 155 14.23 -8.87 -10.91
N VAL A 156 15.55 -9.01 -11.09
CA VAL A 156 16.47 -7.86 -11.19
C VAL A 156 16.11 -6.88 -12.30
N HIS A 157 15.58 -7.39 -13.42
CA HIS A 157 15.19 -6.57 -14.57
C HIS A 157 14.05 -5.59 -14.25
N PHE A 158 13.20 -5.87 -13.25
CA PHE A 158 12.14 -4.94 -12.83
C PHE A 158 12.68 -3.66 -12.18
N PHE A 159 13.94 -3.66 -11.73
CA PHE A 159 14.59 -2.50 -11.11
C PHE A 159 15.50 -1.73 -12.07
N TYR A 160 15.53 -2.14 -13.34
CA TYR A 160 16.34 -1.51 -14.37
C TYR A 160 15.45 -0.66 -15.28
N ASN A 161 15.72 0.65 -15.33
CA ASN A 161 15.01 1.58 -16.18
C ASN A 161 15.85 1.89 -17.44
N GLU A 162 15.83 1.02 -18.45
CA GLU A 162 16.55 1.27 -19.73
C GLU A 162 16.05 2.51 -20.49
N HIS A 163 14.89 3.05 -20.13
CA HIS A 163 14.24 4.15 -20.85
C HIS A 163 13.85 5.29 -19.92
N THR A 164 14.82 5.97 -19.30
CA THR A 164 14.59 7.30 -18.70
C THR A 164 15.57 8.32 -19.28
N ASN A 165 15.31 8.68 -20.53
CA ASN A 165 15.84 9.85 -21.22
C ASN A 165 14.69 10.69 -21.80
N ASP A 166 13.54 10.74 -21.13
CA ASP A 166 12.38 11.57 -21.48
C ASP A 166 12.04 12.53 -20.32
#